data_AF-A0A954F6L2-F1
#
_entry.id   AF-A0A954F6L2-F1
#
_cell.length_a   1.000
_cell.length_b   1.000
_cell.length_c   1.000
_cell.angle_alpha   90.00
_cell.angle_beta   90.00
_cell.angle_gamma   90.00
#
_symmetry.space_group_name_H-M   'P 1'
#
loop_
_entity.id
_entity.type
_entity.pdbx_description
1 polymer ?
#
loop_
_entity_poly.entity_id
_entity_poly.type
_entity_poly.pdbx_seq_one_letter_code
_entity_poly.pdbx_strand_id
1 'polypeptide(L)'
;MKTLALGALAALASLTTAHADVLHVGSNPGDFADIQSAINAASEGDTILVEPSQYDGFTVDGKSLTIIPSQVAAVFQLLGPVHL
;
A
#
# COMPACT_ATOMS: atom_id res chain seq x y z
N MET A 1 30.62 6.76 49.08
CA MET A 1 29.14 6.77 49.02
C MET A 1 28.76 7.31 47.64
N LYS A 2 28.39 6.43 46.70
CA LYS A 2 27.04 6.33 46.06
C LYS A 2 26.69 7.62 45.27
N THR A 3 26.42 7.62 43.95
CA THR A 3 25.57 6.68 43.18
C THR A 3 25.78 6.89 41.65
N LEU A 4 25.53 5.81 40.88
CA LEU A 4 25.56 5.67 39.42
C LEU A 4 24.34 6.29 38.71
N ALA A 5 24.48 6.64 37.43
CA ALA A 5 23.46 6.54 36.36
C ALA A 5 24.22 6.69 35.02
N LEU A 6 24.66 5.65 34.30
CA LEU A 6 23.94 4.56 33.63
C LEU A 6 22.90 5.05 32.60
N GLY A 7 23.33 5.09 31.34
CA GLY A 7 22.53 4.72 30.18
C GLY A 7 21.31 5.56 29.85
N ALA A 8 21.50 6.58 29.01
CA ALA A 8 20.46 7.01 28.08
C ALA A 8 21.07 7.06 26.69
N LEU A 9 21.37 5.88 26.13
CA LEU A 9 21.43 5.74 24.68
C LEU A 9 19.99 5.98 24.23
N ALA A 10 19.67 7.21 23.85
CA ALA A 10 18.39 7.54 23.25
C ALA A 10 18.28 6.69 21.99
N ALA A 11 17.56 5.58 22.09
CA ALA A 11 17.03 4.91 20.94
C ALA A 11 16.20 5.97 20.22
N LEU A 12 16.77 6.54 19.15
CA LEU A 12 16.03 7.23 18.12
C LEU A 12 15.06 6.19 17.58
N ALA A 13 13.92 6.05 18.25
CA ALA A 13 12.81 5.28 17.75
C ALA A 13 12.46 5.96 16.43
N SER A 14 12.83 5.32 15.32
CA SER A 14 12.44 5.75 13.99
C SER A 14 10.93 5.85 14.01
N LEU A 15 10.42 7.07 14.13
CA LEU A 15 9.02 7.38 13.90
C LEU A 15 8.82 7.16 12.41
N THR A 16 8.59 5.91 12.01
CA THR A 16 8.08 5.62 10.68
C THR A 16 6.71 6.27 10.66
N THR A 17 6.65 7.45 10.06
CA THR A 17 5.37 8.10 9.83
C THR A 17 4.73 7.23 8.76
N ALA A 18 3.68 6.49 9.12
CA ALA A 18 2.84 5.85 8.11
C ALA A 18 2.32 6.97 7.21
N HIS A 19 2.81 7.02 5.99
CA HIS A 19 2.29 7.89 4.95
C HIS A 19 1.35 7.04 4.12
N ALA A 20 0.09 7.45 4.03
CA ALA A 20 -0.87 6.83 3.13
C ALA A 20 -0.92 7.67 1.86
N ASP A 21 -0.44 7.10 0.76
CA ASP A 21 -0.52 7.66 -0.58
C ASP A 21 -1.66 7.02 -1.39
N VAL A 22 -2.04 7.66 -2.50
CA VAL A 22 -3.07 7.17 -3.42
C VAL A 22 -2.45 6.84 -4.77
N LEU A 23 -2.43 5.56 -5.12
CA LEU A 23 -1.86 5.03 -6.36
C LEU A 23 -2.98 4.73 -7.36
N HIS A 24 -2.84 5.18 -8.61
CA HIS A 24 -3.87 4.97 -9.63
C HIS A 24 -3.50 3.86 -10.60
N VAL A 25 -4.38 2.87 -10.77
CA VAL A 25 -4.24 1.78 -11.76
C VAL A 25 -5.22 2.00 -12.90
N GLY A 26 -4.73 2.09 -14.13
CA GLY A 26 -5.56 2.35 -15.30
C GLY A 26 -4.81 3.02 -16.47
N SER A 27 -5.52 3.32 -17.55
CA SER A 27 -4.90 3.82 -18.79
C SER A 27 -4.89 5.34 -18.92
N ASN A 28 -5.70 6.09 -18.15
CA ASN A 28 -5.70 7.55 -18.27
C ASN A 28 -6.39 8.25 -17.06
N PRO A 29 -5.68 8.85 -16.08
CA PRO A 29 -4.23 9.07 -15.95
C PRO A 29 -3.57 8.07 -14.98
N GLY A 30 -3.81 6.77 -15.12
CA GLY A 30 -3.27 5.78 -14.18
C GLY A 30 -1.73 5.77 -14.14
N ASP A 31 -1.17 5.78 -12.93
CA ASP A 31 0.27 5.67 -12.67
C ASP A 31 0.80 4.26 -13.01
N PHE A 32 -0.09 3.27 -12.96
CA PHE A 32 0.22 1.85 -13.17
C PHE A 32 -0.74 1.19 -14.16
N ALA A 33 -0.21 0.28 -14.99
CA ALA A 33 -1.01 -0.48 -15.94
C ALA A 33 -1.73 -1.68 -15.31
N ASP A 34 -1.23 -2.20 -14.19
CA ASP A 34 -1.75 -3.38 -13.50
C ASP A 34 -1.70 -3.23 -11.97
N ILE A 35 -2.51 -4.02 -11.27
CA ILE A 35 -2.68 -3.93 -9.81
C ILE A 35 -1.41 -4.38 -9.07
N GLN A 36 -0.69 -5.38 -9.57
CA GLN A 36 0.51 -5.89 -8.89
C GLN A 36 1.63 -4.84 -8.89
N SER A 37 1.78 -4.10 -9.99
CA SER A 37 2.73 -3.00 -10.09
C SER A 37 2.45 -1.90 -9.06
N ALA A 38 1.18 -1.54 -8.86
CA ALA A 38 0.78 -0.59 -7.80
C ALA A 38 1.05 -1.16 -6.41
N ILE A 39 0.72 -2.44 -6.15
CA ILE A 39 1.03 -3.10 -4.86
C ILE A 39 2.54 -3.10 -4.60
N ASN A 40 3.37 -3.35 -5.60
CA ASN A 40 4.82 -3.38 -5.45
C ASN A 40 5.38 -2.00 -5.05
N ALA A 41 4.79 -0.92 -5.57
CA ALA A 41 5.15 0.46 -5.23
C ALA A 41 4.55 0.94 -3.90
N ALA A 42 3.41 0.37 -3.49
CA ALA A 42 2.68 0.77 -2.30
C ALA A 42 3.43 0.45 -0.99
N SER A 43 3.31 1.36 -0.05
CA SER A 43 3.72 1.27 1.35
C SER A 43 2.54 0.95 2.27
N GLU A 44 2.83 0.68 3.54
CA GLU A 44 1.80 0.41 4.56
C GLU A 44 0.78 1.56 4.67
N GLY A 45 -0.50 1.23 4.52
CA GLY A 45 -1.61 2.18 4.64
C GLY A 45 -2.03 2.85 3.33
N ASP A 46 -1.35 2.59 2.22
CA ASP A 46 -1.68 3.19 0.92
C ASP A 46 -3.04 2.71 0.38
N THR A 47 -3.61 3.56 -0.48
CA THR A 47 -4.84 3.26 -1.23
C THR A 47 -4.52 3.10 -2.71
N ILE A 48 -4.98 2.01 -3.31
CA ILE A 48 -4.91 1.74 -4.74
C ILE A 48 -6.31 1.98 -5.33
N LEU A 49 -6.42 3.01 -6.17
CA LEU A 49 -7.62 3.31 -6.96
C LEU A 49 -7.54 2.63 -8.33
N VAL A 50 -8.46 1.72 -8.59
CA VAL A 50 -8.45 0.88 -9.80
C VAL A 50 -9.54 1.32 -10.77
N GLU A 51 -9.15 1.66 -11.99
CA GLU A 51 -10.11 1.96 -13.05
C GLU A 51 -10.96 0.74 -13.44
N PRO A 52 -12.21 0.94 -13.86
CA PRO A 52 -13.11 -0.16 -14.20
C PRO A 52 -12.62 -0.88 -15.46
N SER A 53 -11.97 -2.02 -15.29
CA SER A 53 -11.43 -2.85 -16.36
C SER A 53 -11.23 -4.29 -15.88
N GLN A 54 -10.57 -5.11 -16.71
CA GLN A 54 -10.16 -6.47 -16.37
C GLN A 54 -8.67 -6.46 -16.01
N TYR A 55 -8.35 -7.10 -14.89
CA TYR A 55 -6.98 -7.25 -14.39
C TYR A 55 -6.71 -8.70 -13.99
N ASP A 56 -5.44 -9.07 -13.97
CA ASP A 56 -5.02 -10.36 -13.44
C ASP A 56 -5.15 -10.40 -11.91
N GLY A 57 -5.09 -11.62 -11.37
CA GLY A 57 -4.95 -11.83 -9.93
C GLY A 57 -3.65 -11.24 -9.39
N PHE A 58 -3.61 -10.96 -8.09
CA PHE A 58 -2.47 -10.31 -7.44
C PHE A 58 -2.20 -10.87 -6.03
N THR A 59 -1.03 -10.54 -5.49
CA THR A 59 -0.59 -10.89 -4.14
C THR A 59 -0.27 -9.65 -3.33
N VAL A 60 -0.75 -9.59 -2.08
CA VAL A 60 -0.43 -8.53 -1.12
C VAL A 60 0.53 -9.08 -0.06
N ASP A 61 1.83 -8.81 -0.21
CA ASP A 61 2.86 -9.39 0.68
C ASP A 61 3.00 -8.62 2.00
N GLY A 62 2.17 -8.96 2.99
CA GLY A 62 2.30 -8.47 4.37
C GLY A 62 2.03 -6.99 4.56
N LYS A 63 1.43 -6.33 3.55
CA LYS A 63 1.07 -4.91 3.56
C LYS A 63 -0.40 -4.69 3.86
N SER A 64 -0.68 -3.70 4.69
CA SER A 64 -2.04 -3.22 4.94
C SER A 64 -2.42 -2.21 3.87
N LEU A 65 -3.08 -2.65 2.80
CA LEU A 65 -3.48 -1.80 1.67
C LEU A 65 -5.00 -1.70 1.55
N THR A 66 -5.48 -0.57 1.04
CA THR A 66 -6.88 -0.39 0.62
C THR A 66 -6.95 -0.45 -0.90
N ILE A 67 -7.70 -1.39 -1.48
CA ILE A 67 -7.83 -1.52 -2.94
C ILE A 67 -9.31 -1.35 -3.31
N ILE A 68 -9.64 -0.30 -4.06
CA ILE A 68 -11.03 0.06 -4.38
C ILE A 68 -11.18 0.58 -5.82
N PRO A 69 -12.40 0.56 -6.40
CA PRO A 69 -12.66 1.19 -7.69
C PRO A 69 -12.43 2.70 -7.66
N SER A 70 -11.92 3.28 -8.75
CA SER A 70 -11.64 4.72 -8.87
C SER A 70 -12.89 5.60 -8.94
N GLN A 71 -14.07 5.01 -9.19
CA GLN A 71 -15.34 5.72 -9.32
C GLN A 71 -16.44 5.01 -8.51
N VAL A 72 -17.38 5.80 -7.99
CA VAL A 72 -18.54 5.28 -7.26
C VAL A 72 -19.38 4.38 -8.18
N ALA A 73 -19.78 3.22 -7.64
CA ALA A 73 -20.54 2.18 -8.36
C ALA A 73 -19.81 1.51 -9.53
N ALA A 74 -18.52 1.77 -9.71
CA ALA A 74 -17.73 1.08 -10.70
C ALA A 74 -17.16 -0.24 -10.17
N VAL A 75 -16.91 -1.19 -11.06
CA VAL A 75 -16.40 -2.52 -10.73
C VAL A 75 -15.24 -2.84 -11.66
N PHE A 76 -14.16 -3.36 -11.12
CA PHE A 76 -13.11 -4.03 -11.90
C PHE A 76 -13.23 -5.54 -11.71
N GLN A 77 -12.86 -6.30 -12.75
CA GLN A 77 -12.92 -7.75 -12.72
C GLN A 77 -11.52 -8.33 -12.54
N LEU A 78 -11.41 -9.38 -11.73
CA LEU A 78 -10.18 -10.16 -11.59
C LEU A 78 -10.30 -11.45 -12.38
N LEU A 79 -9.32 -11.69 -13.24
CA LEU A 79 -9.21 -12.90 -14.06
C LEU A 79 -8.36 -13.99 -13.40
N GLY A 80 -7.96 -13.79 -12.13
CA GLY A 80 -7.12 -14.71 -11.36
C GLY A 80 -7.34 -14.63 -9.85
N PRO A 81 -6.62 -15.46 -9.08
CA PRO A 81 -6.73 -15.53 -7.63
C PRO A 81 -6.14 -14.30 -6.93
N VAL A 82 -6.59 -14.03 -5.71
CA VAL A 82 -5.98 -13.05 -4.81
C VAL A 82 -5.31 -13.79 -3.66
N HIS A 83 -4.06 -13.47 -3.39
CA HIS A 83 -3.31 -13.95 -2.23
C HIS A 83 -2.99 -12.79 -1.28
N LEU A 84 -3.05 -13.04 0.03
CA LEU A 84 -2.83 -12.07 1.10
C LEU A 84 -1.74 -12.58 2.06
#